data_AF-A0A2N0WSZ5-F1
#
_entry.id   AF-A0A2N0WSZ5-F1
#
_cell.length_a   1.000
_cell.length_b   1.000
_cell.length_c   1.000
_cell.angle_alpha   90.00
_cell.angle_beta   90.00
_cell.angle_gamma   90.00
#
_symmetry.space_group_name_H-M   'P 1'
#
loop_
_entity.id
_entity.type
_entity.pdbx_description
1 polymer ?
#
loop_
_entity_poly.entity_id
_entity_poly.type
_entity_poly.pdbx_seq_one_letter_code
_entity_poly.pdbx_strand_id
1 'polypeptide(L)'
;MLNYLNNMTTQRLPWLVLAAIAIVFEVIALYFQYGMGLGPCVMCIYQRTAILGIAIAGLIGSIAPQYFIIRLAGFSIWGYSTIKGLLIALEHVDIQINPSPFFSCAFRPDFPSWLPLDEMLPFFFRVDGDCAAITWQWLGWSMSQWMVVIFSGFTIALTVVVLNRLRPSNQFLI
;
A
#
# COMPACT_ATOMS: atom_id res chain seq x y z
N MET A 1 20.17 -2.55 21.51
CA MET A 1 19.48 -2.46 20.20
C MET A 1 17.97 -2.25 20.31
N LEU A 2 17.23 -3.04 21.11
CA LEU A 2 15.76 -2.91 21.24
C LEU A 2 15.26 -1.53 21.73
N ASN A 3 15.95 -0.88 22.67
CA ASN A 3 15.58 0.47 23.14
C ASN A 3 15.72 1.55 22.07
N TYR A 4 16.63 1.38 21.10
CA TYR A 4 16.81 2.33 19.99
C TYR A 4 15.62 2.25 19.02
N LEU A 5 15.16 1.03 18.68
CA LEU A 5 13.98 0.81 17.85
C LEU A 5 12.68 1.27 18.52
N ASN A 6 12.55 1.11 19.84
CA ASN A 6 11.37 1.57 20.56
C ASN A 6 11.27 3.11 20.61
N ASN A 7 12.42 3.79 20.74
CA ASN A 7 12.51 5.25 20.61
C ASN A 7 12.28 5.75 19.18
N MET A 8 12.50 4.94 18.14
CA MET A 8 12.16 5.35 16.78
C MET A 8 10.66 5.49 16.60
N THR A 9 9.85 4.58 17.14
CA THR A 9 8.38 4.66 17.05
C THR A 9 7.74 5.88 17.73
N THR A 10 8.45 6.51 18.68
CA THR A 10 8.00 7.76 19.33
C THR A 10 8.51 9.01 18.60
N GLN A 11 9.43 8.86 17.65
CA GLN A 11 9.93 9.94 16.81
C GLN A 11 9.06 10.09 15.55
N ARG A 12 9.02 11.31 14.99
CA ARG A 12 8.30 11.61 13.74
C ARG A 12 8.97 11.01 12.51
N LEU A 13 10.27 10.74 12.60
CA LEU A 13 11.13 10.39 11.47
C LEU A 13 10.70 9.08 10.78
N PRO A 14 10.41 7.96 11.49
CA PRO A 14 9.99 6.73 10.82
C PRO A 14 8.62 6.83 10.13
N TRP A 15 7.69 7.60 10.71
CA TRP A 15 6.39 7.87 10.10
C TRP A 15 6.53 8.70 8.82
N LEU A 16 7.43 9.68 8.81
CA LEU A 16 7.78 10.44 7.61
C LEU A 16 8.49 9.59 6.56
N VAL A 17 9.38 8.68 6.95
CA VAL A 17 10.03 7.75 6.03
C VAL A 17 9.01 6.81 5.39
N LEU A 18 8.05 6.28 6.17
CA LEU A 18 6.96 5.46 5.64
C LEU A 18 6.14 6.24 4.58
N ALA A 19 5.76 7.48 4.90
CA ALA A 19 5.03 8.35 3.98
C ALA A 19 5.86 8.66 2.73
N ALA A 20 7.14 8.97 2.88
CA ALA A 20 8.04 9.28 1.78
C ALA A 20 8.20 8.08 0.82
N ILE A 21 8.39 6.87 1.36
CA ILE A 21 8.49 5.65 0.55
C ILE A 21 7.18 5.42 -0.23
N ALA A 22 6.02 5.55 0.42
CA ALA A 22 4.74 5.40 -0.26
C ALA A 22 4.54 6.44 -1.39
N ILE A 23 4.90 7.70 -1.16
CA ILE A 23 4.84 8.76 -2.18
C ILE A 23 5.79 8.45 -3.34
N VAL A 24 7.00 7.97 -3.07
CA VAL A 24 7.95 7.58 -4.13
C VAL A 24 7.37 6.47 -5.00
N PHE A 25 6.71 5.46 -4.42
CA PHE A 25 6.03 4.43 -5.21
C PHE A 25 4.91 4.98 -6.09
N GLU A 26 4.14 5.96 -5.61
CA GLU A 26 3.11 6.63 -6.43
C GLU A 26 3.71 7.45 -7.58
N VAL A 27 4.80 8.18 -7.33
CA VAL A 27 5.51 8.93 -8.37
C VAL A 27 6.06 7.97 -9.43
N ILE A 28 6.62 6.84 -9.01
CA ILE A 28 7.07 5.79 -9.92
C ILE A 28 5.88 5.27 -10.75
N ALA A 29 4.74 4.97 -10.11
CA ALA A 29 3.55 4.49 -10.81
C ALA A 29 3.01 5.52 -11.83
N LEU A 30 3.03 6.81 -11.49
CA LEU A 30 2.71 7.91 -12.40
C LEU A 30 3.68 7.98 -13.58
N TYR A 31 4.97 7.75 -13.34
CA TYR A 31 5.97 7.67 -14.40
C TYR A 31 5.70 6.49 -15.35
N PHE A 32 5.29 5.33 -14.84
CA PHE A 32 4.87 4.22 -15.70
C PHE A 32 3.67 4.59 -16.59
N GLN A 33 2.69 5.31 -16.04
CA GLN A 33 1.48 5.71 -16.77
C GLN A 33 1.77 6.77 -17.84
N TYR A 34 2.43 7.88 -17.49
CA TYR A 34 2.65 9.00 -18.42
C TYR A 34 3.95 8.90 -19.21
N GLY A 35 4.99 8.33 -18.61
CA GLY A 35 6.31 8.20 -19.23
C GLY A 35 6.36 7.05 -20.23
N MET A 36 5.68 5.93 -19.96
CA MET A 36 5.67 4.76 -20.83
C MET A 36 4.31 4.47 -21.49
N GLY A 37 3.28 5.28 -21.19
CA GLY A 37 1.97 5.16 -21.85
C GLY A 37 1.19 3.90 -21.48
N LEU A 38 1.49 3.28 -20.33
CA LEU A 38 0.81 2.09 -19.85
C LEU A 38 -0.54 2.49 -19.23
N GLY A 39 -1.64 2.11 -19.88
CA GLY A 39 -2.99 2.33 -19.36
C GLY A 39 -3.22 1.57 -18.05
N PRO A 40 -3.72 2.23 -16.99
CA PRO A 40 -3.98 1.56 -15.72
C PRO A 40 -5.27 0.74 -15.78
N CYS A 41 -5.26 -0.37 -15.04
CA CYS A 41 -6.40 -1.27 -14.88
C CYS A 41 -7.17 -0.98 -13.57
N VAL A 42 -8.39 -1.52 -13.40
CA VAL A 42 -9.19 -1.31 -12.17
C VAL A 42 -8.48 -1.83 -10.92
N MET A 43 -7.92 -3.03 -10.97
CA MET A 43 -7.16 -3.58 -9.84
C MET A 43 -5.91 -2.74 -9.51
N CYS A 44 -5.30 -2.13 -10.51
CA CYS A 44 -4.14 -1.26 -10.39
C CYS A 44 -4.52 0.03 -9.64
N ILE A 45 -5.69 0.58 -9.95
CA ILE A 45 -6.26 1.73 -9.24
C ILE A 45 -6.51 1.40 -7.76
N TYR A 46 -7.06 0.22 -7.45
CA TYR A 46 -7.23 -0.21 -6.06
C TYR A 46 -5.90 -0.37 -5.30
N GLN A 47 -4.84 -0.80 -5.98
CA GLN A 47 -3.50 -0.86 -5.37
C GLN A 47 -2.94 0.53 -5.07
N ARG A 48 -3.13 1.50 -5.98
CA ARG A 48 -2.73 2.91 -5.74
C ARG A 48 -3.52 3.52 -4.58
N THR A 49 -4.84 3.31 -4.51
CA THR A 49 -5.60 3.81 -3.35
C THR A 49 -5.13 3.19 -2.03
N ALA A 50 -4.71 1.93 -2.04
CA ALA A 50 -4.10 1.30 -0.88
C ALA A 50 -2.75 1.94 -0.50
N ILE A 51 -1.88 2.25 -1.46
CA ILE A 51 -0.59 2.93 -1.20
C ILE A 51 -0.82 4.36 -0.69
N LEU A 52 -1.77 5.11 -1.27
CA LEU A 52 -2.20 6.41 -0.75
C LEU A 52 -2.71 6.30 0.69
N GLY A 53 -3.45 5.24 1.03
CA GLY A 53 -3.86 4.93 2.40
C GLY A 53 -2.67 4.77 3.36
N ILE A 54 -1.60 4.10 2.91
CA ILE A 54 -0.36 3.97 3.68
C ILE A 54 0.35 5.33 3.83
N ALA A 55 0.38 6.16 2.78
CA ALA A 55 0.96 7.49 2.84
C ALA A 55 0.22 8.38 3.85
N ILE A 56 -1.12 8.35 3.85
CA ILE A 56 -1.97 9.06 4.81
C ILE A 56 -1.75 8.53 6.23
N ALA A 57 -1.63 7.22 6.42
CA ALA A 57 -1.29 6.64 7.71
C ALA A 57 0.06 7.16 8.25
N GLY A 58 1.05 7.25 7.36
CA GLY A 58 2.37 7.86 7.62
C GLY A 58 2.26 9.31 8.07
N LEU A 59 1.48 10.13 7.36
CA LEU A 59 1.27 11.55 7.69
C LEU A 59 0.52 11.72 9.01
N ILE A 60 -0.56 10.98 9.25
CA ILE A 60 -1.33 11.04 10.49
C ILE A 60 -0.46 10.66 11.70
N GLY A 61 0.34 9.60 11.58
CA GLY A 61 1.26 9.18 12.65
C GLY A 61 2.40 10.18 12.91
N SER A 62 2.78 10.99 11.91
CA SER A 62 3.79 12.04 12.02
C SER A 62 3.31 13.29 12.80
N ILE A 63 2.03 13.65 12.70
CA ILE A 63 1.48 14.89 13.30
C ILE A 63 1.78 14.96 14.81
N ALA A 64 1.41 13.91 15.55
CA ALA A 64 1.66 13.87 16.98
C ALA A 64 1.90 12.42 17.48
N PRO A 65 3.13 11.90 17.35
CA PRO A 65 3.49 10.54 17.76
C PRO A 65 3.42 10.31 19.27
N GLN A 66 3.33 11.40 20.04
CA GLN A 66 3.19 11.43 21.49
C GLN A 66 1.81 10.99 21.98
N TYR A 67 0.75 11.20 21.19
CA TYR A 67 -0.60 10.77 21.60
C TYR A 67 -0.86 9.32 21.20
N PHE A 68 -1.20 8.49 22.19
CA PHE A 68 -1.49 7.06 21.99
C PHE A 68 -2.59 6.83 20.95
N ILE A 69 -3.63 7.68 20.94
CA ILE A 69 -4.79 7.56 20.04
C ILE A 69 -4.38 7.76 18.57
N ILE A 70 -3.59 8.80 18.28
CA ILE A 70 -3.13 9.10 16.91
C ILE A 70 -2.22 7.99 16.41
N ARG A 71 -1.37 7.44 17.28
CA ARG A 71 -0.51 6.32 16.94
C ARG A 71 -1.30 5.04 16.64
N LEU A 72 -2.33 4.77 17.43
CA LEU A 72 -3.23 3.64 17.20
C LEU A 72 -3.99 3.80 15.87
N ALA A 73 -4.52 4.99 15.60
CA ALA A 73 -5.18 5.30 14.34
C ALA A 73 -4.23 5.11 13.14
N GLY A 74 -3.00 5.60 13.22
CA GLY A 74 -1.97 5.39 12.19
C GLY A 74 -1.68 3.90 11.94
N PHE A 75 -1.52 3.10 12.99
CA PHE A 75 -1.32 1.65 12.84
C PHE A 75 -2.54 0.93 12.27
N SER A 76 -3.75 1.31 12.68
CA SER A 76 -4.99 0.72 12.17
C SER A 76 -5.16 1.01 10.68
N ILE A 77 -4.95 2.27 10.25
CA ILE A 77 -5.06 2.65 8.84
C ILE A 77 -3.96 1.97 8.02
N TRP A 78 -2.72 1.95 8.53
CA TRP A 78 -1.60 1.28 7.87
C TRP A 78 -1.90 -0.22 7.69
N GLY A 79 -2.30 -0.91 8.76
CA GLY A 79 -2.61 -2.34 8.70
C GLY A 79 -3.80 -2.67 7.81
N TYR A 80 -4.88 -1.88 7.87
CA TYR A 80 -6.02 -2.07 6.97
C TYR A 80 -5.60 -1.91 5.51
N SER A 81 -4.85 -0.87 5.20
CA SER A 81 -4.41 -0.57 3.82
C SER A 81 -3.46 -1.63 3.28
N THR A 82 -2.49 -2.12 4.07
CA THR A 82 -1.55 -3.15 3.61
C THR A 82 -2.19 -4.50 3.41
N ILE A 83 -3.09 -4.91 4.32
CA ILE A 83 -3.77 -6.21 4.21
C ILE A 83 -4.70 -6.20 3.00
N LYS A 84 -5.51 -5.14 2.83
CA LYS A 84 -6.39 -5.01 1.66
C LYS A 84 -5.59 -4.93 0.37
N GLY A 85 -4.52 -4.13 0.33
CA GLY A 85 -3.63 -4.01 -0.83
C GLY A 85 -2.98 -5.35 -1.21
N LEU A 86 -2.54 -6.13 -0.22
CA LEU A 86 -1.98 -7.46 -0.44
C LEU A 86 -3.00 -8.44 -1.03
N LEU A 87 -4.23 -8.45 -0.51
CA LEU A 87 -5.31 -9.30 -1.04
C LEU A 87 -5.62 -8.98 -2.50
N ILE A 88 -5.74 -7.68 -2.83
CA ILE A 88 -5.97 -7.21 -4.20
C ILE A 88 -4.80 -7.58 -5.12
N ALA A 89 -3.55 -7.48 -4.62
CA ALA A 89 -2.37 -7.84 -5.40
C ALA A 89 -2.30 -9.35 -5.69
N LEU A 90 -2.65 -10.19 -4.71
CA LEU A 90 -2.72 -11.64 -4.89
C LEU A 90 -3.82 -12.03 -5.89
N GLU A 91 -5.01 -11.44 -5.79
CA GLU A 91 -6.10 -11.64 -6.75
C GLU A 91 -5.67 -11.22 -8.17
N HIS A 92 -4.98 -10.10 -8.29
CA HIS A 92 -4.46 -9.64 -9.57
C HIS A 92 -3.45 -10.64 -10.18
N VAL A 93 -2.54 -11.18 -9.37
CA VAL A 93 -1.58 -12.20 -9.84
C VAL A 93 -2.30 -13.47 -10.28
N ASP A 94 -3.33 -13.91 -9.55
CA ASP A 94 -4.13 -15.07 -9.92
C ASP A 94 -4.83 -14.88 -11.27
N ILE A 95 -5.42 -13.71 -11.51
CA ILE A 95 -6.05 -13.37 -12.80
C ILE A 95 -5.04 -13.42 -13.96
N GLN A 96 -3.78 -13.02 -13.74
CA GLN A 96 -2.74 -13.06 -14.77
C GLN A 96 -2.23 -14.48 -15.07
N ILE A 97 -2.13 -15.33 -14.04
CA ILE A 97 -1.60 -16.70 -14.18
C ILE A 97 -2.69 -17.65 -14.68
N ASN A 98 -3.94 -17.44 -14.26
CA ASN A 98 -5.10 -18.25 -14.60
C ASN A 98 -6.15 -17.40 -15.35
N PRO A 99 -5.86 -16.96 -16.60
CA PRO A 99 -6.80 -16.16 -17.38
C PRO A 99 -8.02 -17.02 -17.75
N SER A 100 -9.08 -16.93 -16.95
CA SER A 100 -10.35 -17.57 -17.29
C SER A 100 -11.16 -16.65 -18.21
N PRO A 101 -11.72 -17.16 -19.33
CA PRO A 101 -12.50 -16.35 -20.27
C PRO A 101 -13.80 -15.80 -19.69
N PHE A 102 -14.18 -16.23 -18.48
CA PHE A 102 -15.36 -15.75 -17.75
C PHE A 102 -15.03 -14.60 -16.79
N PHE A 103 -13.75 -14.30 -16.54
CA PHE A 103 -13.35 -13.22 -15.65
C PHE A 103 -13.23 -11.91 -16.44
N SER A 104 -14.33 -11.17 -16.53
CA SER A 104 -14.33 -9.80 -17.03
C SER A 104 -14.00 -8.84 -15.89
N CYS A 105 -12.90 -8.08 -16.02
CA CYS A 105 -12.63 -7.00 -15.07
C CYS A 105 -13.74 -5.94 -15.19
N ALA A 106 -14.15 -5.33 -14.07
CA ALA A 106 -15.10 -4.23 -14.10
C ALA A 106 -14.53 -3.06 -14.94
N PHE A 107 -15.38 -2.38 -15.69
CA PHE A 107 -14.96 -1.23 -16.52
C PHE A 107 -14.79 0.06 -15.70
N ARG A 108 -15.32 0.09 -14.48
CA ARG A 108 -15.23 1.19 -13.53
C ARG A 108 -14.93 0.64 -12.13
N PRO A 109 -14.05 1.28 -11.34
CA PRO A 109 -13.92 0.98 -9.93
C PRO A 109 -15.19 1.38 -9.19
N ASP A 110 -15.77 0.45 -8.44
CA ASP A 110 -16.90 0.73 -7.55
C ASP A 110 -16.38 1.42 -6.28
N PHE A 111 -16.28 2.75 -6.32
CA PHE A 111 -16.06 3.55 -5.13
C PHE A 111 -17.40 3.83 -4.43
N PRO A 112 -17.43 3.87 -3.09
CA PRO A 112 -18.66 4.18 -2.37
C PRO A 112 -19.09 5.62 -2.66
N SER A 113 -20.41 5.86 -2.69
CA SER A 113 -21.01 7.15 -3.11
C SER A 113 -20.57 8.37 -2.31
N TRP A 114 -20.02 8.18 -1.10
CA TRP A 114 -19.50 9.26 -0.27
C TRP A 114 -18.06 9.67 -0.63
N LEU A 115 -17.35 8.94 -1.50
CA LEU A 115 -15.98 9.24 -1.92
C LEU A 115 -15.70 8.84 -3.38
N PRO A 116 -16.28 9.56 -4.37
CA PRO A 116 -16.05 9.31 -5.80
C PRO A 116 -14.65 9.80 -6.22
N LEU A 117 -13.62 9.00 -5.91
CA LEU A 117 -12.22 9.28 -6.28
C LEU A 117 -12.04 9.40 -7.79
N ASP A 118 -12.79 8.60 -8.55
CA ASP A 118 -12.81 8.56 -10.00
C ASP A 118 -13.25 9.90 -10.63
N GLU A 119 -14.27 10.55 -10.06
CA GLU A 119 -14.76 11.84 -10.54
C GLU A 119 -13.93 13.02 -10.04
N MET A 120 -13.39 12.93 -8.82
CA MET A 120 -12.61 14.02 -8.21
C MET A 120 -11.19 14.14 -8.79
N LEU A 121 -10.56 13.04 -9.19
CA LEU A 121 -9.20 12.99 -9.73
C LEU A 121 -9.11 12.11 -10.99
N PRO A 122 -9.79 12.49 -12.08
CA PRO A 122 -9.88 11.67 -13.29
C PRO A 122 -8.54 11.50 -13.99
N PHE A 123 -7.59 12.41 -13.78
CA PHE A 123 -6.21 12.25 -14.28
C PHE A 123 -5.55 11.00 -13.67
N PHE A 124 -5.80 10.76 -12.38
CA PHE A 124 -5.14 9.69 -11.62
C PHE A 124 -5.90 8.35 -11.67
N PHE A 125 -7.23 8.41 -11.77
CA PHE A 125 -8.14 7.26 -11.62
C PHE A 125 -8.85 6.80 -12.91
N ARG A 126 -8.52 7.37 -14.07
CA ARG A 126 -9.04 6.90 -15.35
C ARG A 126 -8.56 5.47 -15.62
N VAL A 127 -9.48 4.61 -16.05
CA VAL A 127 -9.22 3.22 -16.43
C VAL A 127 -9.15 3.14 -17.94
N ASP A 128 -8.02 2.66 -18.47
CA ASP A 128 -7.79 2.57 -19.91
C ASP A 128 -7.25 1.19 -20.35
N GLY A 129 -7.11 0.21 -19.43
CA GLY A 129 -6.45 -1.07 -19.72
C GLY A 129 -7.10 -2.31 -19.10
N ASP A 130 -6.81 -3.46 -19.71
CA ASP A 130 -7.28 -4.79 -19.29
C ASP A 130 -6.46 -5.36 -18.12
N CYS A 131 -7.13 -5.95 -17.13
CA CYS A 131 -6.49 -6.53 -15.94
C CYS A 131 -5.69 -7.82 -16.23
N ALA A 132 -6.07 -8.57 -17.27
CA ALA A 132 -5.40 -9.82 -17.66
C ALA A 132 -4.18 -9.61 -18.57
N ALA A 133 -4.02 -8.41 -19.14
CA ALA A 133 -2.93 -8.12 -20.06
C ALA A 133 -1.63 -7.85 -19.28
N ILE A 134 -0.58 -8.62 -19.56
CA ILE A 134 0.74 -8.35 -19.00
C ILE A 134 1.45 -7.34 -19.91
N THR A 135 1.38 -6.07 -19.53
CA THR A 135 1.93 -4.96 -20.33
C THR A 135 3.38 -4.65 -20.01
N TRP A 136 3.86 -5.04 -18.82
CA TRP A 136 5.23 -4.84 -18.38
C TRP A 136 5.75 -6.03 -17.58
N GLN A 137 6.99 -6.41 -17.87
CA GLN A 137 7.72 -7.46 -17.16
C GLN A 137 9.16 -6.99 -16.90
N TRP A 138 9.65 -7.29 -15.71
CA TRP A 138 11.05 -7.07 -15.34
C TRP A 138 11.57 -8.25 -14.55
N LEU A 139 12.76 -8.73 -14.93
CA LEU A 139 13.33 -9.98 -14.39
C LEU A 139 12.43 -11.22 -14.56
N GLY A 140 11.53 -11.20 -15.56
CA GLY A 140 10.55 -12.26 -15.79
C GLY A 140 9.33 -12.20 -14.87
N TRP A 141 9.24 -11.17 -14.00
CA TRP A 141 8.10 -10.95 -13.11
C TRP A 141 7.22 -9.81 -13.62
N SER A 142 5.91 -9.97 -13.50
CA SER A 142 4.95 -8.93 -13.87
C SER A 142 4.88 -7.83 -12.79
N MET A 143 4.38 -6.66 -13.18
CA MET A 143 4.21 -5.52 -12.25
C MET A 143 3.37 -5.90 -11.02
N SER A 144 2.34 -6.74 -11.18
CA SER A 144 1.47 -7.18 -10.09
C SER A 144 2.19 -8.08 -9.08
N GLN A 145 3.10 -8.93 -9.53
CA GLN A 145 3.94 -9.74 -8.65
C GLN A 145 4.87 -8.86 -7.80
N TRP A 146 5.46 -7.82 -8.39
CA TRP A 146 6.23 -6.83 -7.64
C TRP A 146 5.41 -6.10 -6.58
N MET A 147 4.14 -5.80 -6.86
CA MET A 147 3.24 -5.19 -5.87
C MET A 147 2.97 -6.12 -4.68
N VAL A 148 2.85 -7.44 -4.89
CA VAL A 148 2.74 -8.42 -3.78
C VAL A 148 3.98 -8.34 -2.87
N VAL A 149 5.18 -8.23 -3.44
CA VAL A 149 6.42 -8.06 -2.65
C VAL A 149 6.42 -6.75 -1.87
N ILE A 150 5.98 -5.65 -2.47
CA ILE A 150 5.93 -4.34 -1.80
C ILE A 150 4.93 -4.36 -0.63
N PHE A 151 3.69 -4.84 -0.85
CA PHE A 151 2.67 -4.91 0.21
C PHE A 151 3.03 -5.91 1.32
N SER A 152 3.67 -7.03 0.97
CA SER A 152 4.19 -7.96 1.99
C SER A 152 5.32 -7.31 2.81
N GLY A 153 6.22 -6.55 2.18
CA GLY A 153 7.24 -5.76 2.87
C GLY A 153 6.66 -4.76 3.87
N PHE A 154 5.62 -4.02 3.48
CA PHE A 154 4.91 -3.12 4.41
C PHE A 154 4.21 -3.87 5.55
N THR A 155 3.63 -5.04 5.28
CA THR A 155 2.98 -5.88 6.30
C THR A 155 4.00 -6.45 7.30
N ILE A 156 5.17 -6.87 6.83
CA ILE A 156 6.27 -7.32 7.68
C ILE A 156 6.77 -6.16 8.54
N ALA A 157 6.97 -4.98 7.96
CA ALA A 157 7.40 -3.80 8.69
C ALA A 157 6.41 -3.45 9.82
N LEU A 158 5.10 -3.48 9.55
CA LEU A 158 4.06 -3.29 10.56
C LEU A 158 4.17 -4.35 11.67
N THR A 159 4.30 -5.62 11.30
CA THR A 159 4.39 -6.74 12.23
C THR A 159 5.61 -6.61 13.15
N VAL A 160 6.77 -6.27 12.60
CA VAL A 160 8.00 -6.03 13.38
C VAL A 160 7.80 -4.88 14.37
N VAL A 161 7.17 -3.78 13.95
CA VAL A 161 6.90 -2.62 14.82
C VAL A 161 5.92 -2.99 15.94
N VAL A 162 4.85 -3.72 15.63
CA VAL A 162 3.84 -4.14 16.61
C VAL A 162 4.43 -5.17 17.59
N LEU A 163 5.16 -6.18 17.11
CA LEU A 163 5.80 -7.19 17.96
C LEU A 163 6.84 -6.59 18.91
N ASN A 164 7.66 -5.65 18.43
CA ASN A 164 8.63 -4.95 19.29
C ASN A 164 7.96 -4.14 20.39
N ARG A 165 6.73 -3.64 20.15
CA ARG A 165 5.95 -2.92 21.15
C ARG A 165 5.24 -3.84 22.14
N LEU A 166 4.74 -4.98 21.66
CA LEU A 166 4.05 -5.98 22.48
C LEU A 166 5.01 -6.80 23.33
N ARG A 167 6.29 -6.91 22.95
CA ARG A 167 7.30 -7.61 23.76
C ARG A 167 7.44 -6.87 25.09
N PRO A 168 6.89 -7.43 26.19
CA PRO A 168 7.05 -6.82 27.50
C PRO A 168 8.54 -6.86 27.81
N SER A 169 9.03 -5.83 28.50
CA SER A 169 10.34 -5.87 29.14
C SER A 169 10.40 -7.05 30.11
N ASN A 170 10.77 -8.23 29.62
CA ASN A 170 11.16 -9.37 30.47
C ASN A 170 12.64 -9.23 30.87
N GLN A 171 13.05 -8.00 31.21
CA GLN A 171 14.36 -7.68 31.78
C GLN A 171 14.21 -7.14 33.21
N PHE A 172 13.24 -7.69 33.93
CA PHE A 172 13.19 -7.70 35.39
C PHE A 172 12.98 -9.15 35.83
N LEU A 173 14.06 -9.95 35.80
CA LEU A 173 14.33 -11.01 36.77
C LEU A 173 15.69 -11.67 36.45
N ILE A 174 16.55 -11.58 37.45
CA ILE A 174 17.92 -12.13 37.65
C ILE A 174 19.04 -11.17 37.24
#